data_AF-A0A6L4Z9Z6-F1
#
_entry.id   AF-A0A6L4Z9Z6-F1
#
_cell.length_a   1.000
_cell.length_b   1.000
_cell.length_c   1.000
_cell.angle_alpha   90.00
_cell.angle_beta   90.00
_cell.angle_gamma   90.00
#
_symmetry.space_group_name_H-M   'P 1'
#
loop_
_entity.id
_entity.type
_entity.pdbx_description
1 polymer ?
#
loop_
_entity_poly.entity_id
_entity_poly.type
_entity_poly.pdbx_seq_one_letter_code
_entity_poly.pdbx_strand_id
1 'polypeptide(L)'
;MNKVKIDSFFKKFAQGIEVTIVTLLIIMMLGVLILATFELGYCLFQTVSNSSNFFIPLENLMDLFGVFLLVLIGIELLDTIKIYLRENVVHVEVVILVAIIALARKVVILKIEELSGEIIIGIGVLITTLAITYYIIKKTGLITVKHKNHPEEDSKSQPEK
;
A
#
# COMPACT_ATOMS: atom_id res chain seq x y z
N MET A 1 -15.32 -19.22 -35.93
CA MET A 1 -16.20 -18.25 -35.22
C MET A 1 -16.40 -18.60 -33.73
N ASN A 2 -15.43 -19.24 -33.04
CA ASN A 2 -15.59 -19.71 -31.65
C ASN A 2 -14.59 -19.13 -30.63
N LYS A 3 -13.44 -18.56 -31.05
CA LYS A 3 -12.43 -18.02 -30.11
C LYS A 3 -12.89 -16.74 -29.39
N VAL A 4 -13.44 -15.77 -30.13
CA VAL A 4 -13.86 -14.45 -29.60
C VAL A 4 -14.94 -14.56 -28.50
N LYS A 5 -15.81 -15.56 -28.57
CA LYS A 5 -16.89 -15.77 -27.59
C LYS A 5 -16.39 -16.39 -26.28
N ILE A 6 -15.35 -17.21 -26.37
CA ILE A 6 -14.69 -17.84 -25.22
C ILE A 6 -13.87 -16.80 -24.46
N ASP A 7 -13.09 -15.97 -25.16
CA ASP A 7 -12.25 -14.93 -24.54
C ASP A 7 -13.08 -13.89 -23.77
N SER A 8 -14.25 -13.51 -24.31
CA SER A 8 -15.17 -12.56 -23.65
C SER A 8 -15.91 -13.15 -22.45
N PHE A 9 -16.18 -14.45 -22.44
CA PHE A 9 -16.74 -15.16 -21.28
C PHE A 9 -15.71 -15.24 -20.14
N PHE A 10 -14.48 -15.67 -20.45
CA PHE A 10 -13.39 -15.72 -19.47
C PHE A 10 -13.08 -14.34 -18.88
N LYS A 11 -13.08 -13.28 -19.70
CA LYS A 11 -12.83 -11.91 -19.22
C LYS A 11 -13.90 -11.44 -18.23
N LYS A 12 -15.19 -11.71 -18.50
CA LYS A 12 -16.30 -11.35 -17.59
C LYS A 12 -16.26 -12.15 -16.30
N PHE A 13 -15.90 -13.44 -16.37
CA PHE A 13 -15.76 -14.29 -15.20
C PHE A 13 -14.58 -13.86 -14.32
N ALA A 14 -13.43 -13.60 -14.92
CA ALA A 14 -12.24 -13.10 -14.22
C ALA A 14 -12.52 -11.75 -13.52
N GLN A 15 -13.18 -10.82 -14.21
CA GLN A 15 -13.55 -9.52 -13.65
C GLN A 15 -14.53 -9.65 -12.47
N GLY A 16 -15.47 -10.60 -12.53
CA GLY A 16 -16.36 -10.90 -11.40
C GLY A 16 -15.61 -11.40 -10.17
N ILE A 17 -14.68 -12.34 -10.35
CA ILE A 17 -13.84 -12.86 -9.26
C ILE A 17 -12.97 -11.76 -8.66
N GLU A 18 -12.35 -10.94 -9.51
CA GLU A 18 -11.50 -9.83 -9.08
C GLU A 18 -12.26 -8.87 -8.16
N VAL A 19 -13.45 -8.42 -8.59
CA VAL A 19 -14.30 -7.53 -7.79
C VAL A 19 -14.72 -8.19 -6.47
N THR A 20 -15.04 -9.48 -6.48
CA THR A 20 -15.37 -10.22 -5.25
C THR A 20 -14.20 -10.27 -4.28
N ILE A 21 -13.00 -10.62 -4.76
CA ILE A 21 -11.80 -10.71 -3.92
C ILE A 21 -11.48 -9.34 -3.31
N VAL A 22 -11.47 -8.29 -4.12
CA VAL A 22 -11.09 -6.96 -3.63
C VAL A 22 -12.14 -6.41 -2.65
N THR A 23 -13.42 -6.67 -2.89
CA THR A 23 -14.49 -6.31 -1.94
C THR A 23 -14.32 -7.03 -0.60
N LEU A 24 -13.99 -8.32 -0.63
CA LEU A 24 -13.71 -9.08 0.58
C LEU A 24 -12.50 -8.51 1.34
N LEU A 25 -11.41 -8.19 0.62
CA LEU A 25 -10.22 -7.58 1.20
C LEU A 25 -10.53 -6.25 1.90
N ILE A 26 -11.37 -5.40 1.30
CA ILE A 26 -11.80 -4.13 1.91
C ILE A 26 -12.57 -4.36 3.20
N ILE A 27 -13.51 -5.31 3.21
CA ILE A 27 -14.30 -5.64 4.40
C ILE A 27 -13.38 -6.15 5.53
N MET A 28 -12.47 -7.08 5.20
CA MET A 28 -11.50 -7.61 6.16
C MET A 28 -10.60 -6.52 6.71
N MET A 29 -10.09 -5.63 5.86
CA MET A 29 -9.25 -4.51 6.25
C MET A 29 -9.96 -3.51 7.16
N LEU A 30 -11.22 -3.17 6.87
CA LEU A 30 -12.03 -2.34 7.75
C LEU A 30 -12.20 -3.00 9.13
N GLY A 31 -12.44 -4.32 9.17
CA GLY A 31 -12.49 -5.08 10.41
C GLY A 31 -11.18 -4.97 11.21
N VAL A 32 -10.04 -5.22 10.56
CA VAL A 32 -8.71 -5.10 11.19
C VAL A 32 -8.46 -3.68 11.70
N LEU A 33 -8.86 -2.65 10.96
CA LEU A 33 -8.71 -1.26 11.37
C LEU A 33 -9.53 -0.92 12.62
N ILE A 34 -10.77 -1.39 12.67
CA ILE A 34 -11.63 -1.20 13.85
C ILE A 34 -11.00 -1.89 15.06
N LEU A 35 -10.57 -3.14 14.91
CA LEU A 35 -9.89 -3.90 15.97
C LEU A 35 -8.62 -3.21 16.45
N ALA A 36 -7.75 -2.77 15.54
CA ALA A 36 -6.51 -2.09 15.88
C ALA A 36 -6.76 -0.73 16.57
N THR A 37 -7.79 0.00 16.15
CA THR A 37 -8.18 1.27 16.79
C THR A 37 -8.73 1.03 18.20
N PHE A 38 -9.52 -0.02 18.38
CA PHE A 38 -10.02 -0.40 19.71
C PHE A 38 -8.86 -0.80 20.63
N GLU A 39 -7.94 -1.64 20.14
CA GLU A 39 -6.73 -2.05 20.87
C GLU A 39 -5.89 -0.84 21.29
N LEU A 40 -5.68 0.11 20.37
CA LEU A 40 -4.97 1.36 20.67
C LEU A 40 -5.66 2.14 21.80
N GLY A 41 -6.98 2.26 21.74
CA GLY A 41 -7.76 2.93 22.80
C GLY A 41 -7.63 2.21 24.15
N TYR A 42 -7.64 0.88 24.14
CA TYR A 42 -7.44 0.06 25.33
C TYR A 42 -6.03 0.24 25.92
N CYS A 43 -4.98 0.15 25.10
CA CYS A 43 -3.59 0.39 25.52
C CYS A 43 -3.41 1.80 26.10
N LEU A 44 -4.01 2.81 25.46
CA LEU A 44 -3.95 4.19 25.94
C LEU A 44 -4.63 4.33 27.31
N PHE A 45 -5.83 3.77 27.46
CA PHE A 45 -6.56 3.79 28.72
C PHE A 45 -5.78 3.11 29.84
N GLN A 46 -5.19 1.94 29.57
CA GLN A 46 -4.40 1.19 30.53
C GLN A 46 -3.11 1.94 30.91
N THR A 47 -2.44 2.55 29.93
CA THR A 47 -1.21 3.34 30.17
C THR A 47 -1.49 4.56 31.05
N VAL A 48 -2.60 5.27 30.80
CA VAL A 48 -3.00 6.43 31.60
C VAL A 48 -3.45 6.02 33.00
N SER A 49 -4.25 4.96 33.13
CA SER A 49 -4.80 4.52 34.43
C SER A 49 -3.74 3.95 35.37
N ASN A 50 -2.71 3.30 34.83
CA ASN A 50 -1.62 2.72 35.62
C ASN A 50 -0.53 3.74 36.01
N SER A 51 -0.54 4.93 35.42
CA SER A 51 0.47 5.96 35.68
C SER A 51 0.14 6.75 36.96
N SER A 52 0.73 6.35 38.08
CA SER A 52 0.53 6.97 39.42
C SER A 52 0.87 8.47 39.49
N ASN A 53 1.81 8.98 38.67
CA ASN A 53 2.37 10.34 38.79
C ASN A 53 2.16 11.23 37.55
N PHE A 54 1.16 10.96 36.71
CA PHE A 54 0.94 11.67 35.43
C PHE A 54 2.14 11.69 34.46
N PHE A 55 3.16 10.86 34.73
CA PHE A 55 4.38 10.77 33.92
C PHE A 55 4.40 9.41 33.23
N ILE A 56 4.26 9.42 31.90
CA ILE A 56 4.30 8.21 31.09
C ILE A 56 5.75 7.95 30.68
N PRO A 57 6.31 6.76 30.95
CA PRO A 57 7.65 6.39 30.48
C PRO A 57 7.77 6.49 28.96
N LEU A 58 8.93 6.92 28.46
CA LEU A 58 9.18 7.05 27.03
C LEU A 58 8.98 5.72 26.28
N GLU A 59 9.35 4.60 26.90
CA GLU A 59 9.16 3.26 26.34
C GLU A 59 7.67 2.96 26.07
N ASN A 60 6.79 3.20 27.04
CA ASN A 60 5.35 3.05 26.86
C ASN A 60 4.80 3.98 25.77
N LEU A 61 5.37 5.18 25.62
CA LEU A 61 4.98 6.11 24.56
C LEU A 61 5.43 5.62 23.18
N MET A 62 6.64 5.04 23.07
CA MET A 62 7.10 4.41 21.83
C MET A 62 6.21 3.22 21.43
N ASP A 63 5.78 2.41 22.39
CA ASP A 63 4.86 1.29 22.14
C ASP A 63 3.49 1.78 21.63
N LEU A 64 2.95 2.84 22.25
CA LEU A 64 1.72 3.48 21.79
C LEU A 64 1.87 4.06 20.38
N PHE A 65 3.01 4.69 20.08
CA PHE A 65 3.31 5.10 18.72
C PHE A 65 3.35 3.90 17.79
N GLY A 66 3.94 2.77 18.17
CA GLY A 66 3.93 1.54 17.36
C GLY A 66 2.54 1.08 16.96
N VAL A 67 1.59 1.05 17.90
CA VAL A 67 0.19 0.66 17.63
C VAL A 67 -0.54 1.73 16.82
N PHE A 68 -0.34 3.03 17.12
CA PHE A 68 -0.87 4.13 16.31
C PHE A 68 -0.38 4.05 14.86
N LEU A 69 0.89 3.70 14.72
CA LEU A 69 1.57 3.55 13.46
C LEU A 69 1.03 2.31 12.71
N LEU A 70 0.62 1.24 13.40
CA LEU A 70 -0.07 0.11 12.78
C LEU A 70 -1.42 0.54 12.16
N VAL A 71 -2.22 1.33 12.89
CA VAL A 71 -3.54 1.81 12.41
C VAL A 71 -3.38 2.65 11.13
N LEU A 72 -2.45 3.59 11.14
CA LEU A 72 -2.19 4.46 9.99
C LEU A 72 -1.73 3.69 8.73
N ILE A 73 -0.90 2.65 8.86
CA ILE A 73 -0.55 1.78 7.70
C ILE A 73 -1.81 1.12 7.14
N GLY A 74 -2.69 0.62 8.02
CA GLY A 74 -3.95 0.02 7.58
C GLY A 74 -4.84 1.00 6.82
N ILE A 75 -4.89 2.27 7.25
CA ILE A 75 -5.68 3.31 6.56
C ILE A 75 -5.09 3.58 5.17
N GLU A 76 -3.77 3.71 5.07
CA GLU A 76 -3.04 3.93 3.82
C GLU A 76 -3.26 2.79 2.81
N LEU A 77 -3.14 1.55 3.29
CA LEU A 77 -3.37 0.36 2.47
C LEU A 77 -4.84 0.26 2.01
N LEU A 78 -5.80 0.63 2.87
CA LEU A 78 -7.21 0.66 2.50
C LEU A 78 -7.46 1.64 1.35
N ASP A 79 -6.83 2.82 1.40
CA ASP A 79 -6.94 3.81 0.34
C ASP A 79 -6.31 3.33 -0.98
N THR A 80 -5.14 2.69 -0.88
CA THR A 80 -4.47 2.07 -2.03
C THR A 80 -5.36 1.02 -2.73
N ILE A 81 -6.03 0.16 -1.95
CA ILE A 81 -6.95 -0.85 -2.50
C ILE A 81 -8.21 -0.20 -3.10
N LYS A 82 -8.73 0.88 -2.50
CA LYS A 82 -9.86 1.63 -3.07
C LYS A 82 -9.52 2.30 -4.40
N ILE A 83 -8.32 2.86 -4.52
CA ILE A 83 -7.81 3.44 -5.78
C ILE A 83 -7.72 2.36 -6.84
N TYR A 84 -7.19 1.18 -6.49
CA TYR A 84 -7.15 0.03 -7.40
C TYR A 84 -8.53 -0.32 -7.96
N LEU A 85 -9.57 -0.39 -7.12
CA LEU A 85 -10.95 -0.64 -7.59
C LEU A 85 -11.48 0.43 -8.54
N ARG A 86 -11.14 1.71 -8.30
CA ARG A 86 -11.67 2.83 -9.09
C ARG A 86 -11.01 2.91 -10.46
N GLU A 87 -9.69 2.73 -10.49
CA GLU A 87 -8.89 3.00 -11.69
C GLU A 87 -8.44 1.73 -12.42
N ASN A 88 -8.61 0.54 -11.82
CA ASN A 88 -8.08 -0.75 -12.30
C ASN A 88 -6.58 -0.71 -12.66
N VAL A 89 -5.85 0.22 -12.04
CA VAL A 89 -4.42 0.43 -12.25
C VAL A 89 -3.76 0.59 -10.89
N VAL A 90 -2.71 -0.19 -10.65
CA VAL A 90 -1.81 0.02 -9.52
C VAL A 90 -0.76 1.03 -9.93
N HIS A 91 -0.79 2.21 -9.31
CA HIS A 91 0.29 3.18 -9.43
C HIS A 91 1.50 2.65 -8.65
N VAL A 92 2.50 2.11 -9.37
CA VAL A 92 3.70 1.50 -8.77
C VAL A 92 4.44 2.48 -7.85
N GLU A 93 4.38 3.78 -8.14
CA GLU A 93 4.92 4.83 -7.28
C GLU A 93 4.29 4.83 -5.88
N VAL A 94 2.96 4.69 -5.79
CA VAL A 94 2.24 4.68 -4.51
C VAL A 94 2.63 3.45 -3.70
N VAL A 95 2.73 2.27 -4.32
CA VAL A 95 3.12 1.04 -3.61
C VAL A 95 4.52 1.16 -3.01
N ILE A 96 5.46 1.76 -3.74
CA ILE A 96 6.83 1.96 -3.25
C ILE A 96 6.90 3.01 -2.16
N LEU A 97 6.11 4.08 -2.27
CA LEU A 97 5.99 5.07 -1.21
C LEU A 97 5.45 4.43 0.08
N VAL A 98 4.42 3.60 -0.02
CA VAL A 98 3.87 2.84 1.12
C VAL A 98 4.93 1.91 1.72
N ALA A 99 5.74 1.24 0.89
CA ALA A 99 6.83 0.40 1.38
C ALA A 99 7.92 1.19 2.14
N ILE A 100 8.28 2.38 1.64
CA ILE A 100 9.23 3.29 2.31
C ILE A 100 8.66 3.75 3.65
N ILE A 101 7.40 4.19 3.68
CA ILE A 101 6.73 4.64 4.90
C ILE A 101 6.66 3.51 5.94
N ALA A 102 6.30 2.30 5.51
CA ALA A 102 6.21 1.13 6.38
C ALA A 102 7.56 0.78 7.01
N LEU A 103 8.64 0.82 6.22
CA LEU A 103 9.98 0.57 6.74
C LEU A 103 10.46 1.69 7.67
N ALA A 104 10.35 2.95 7.26
CA ALA A 104 10.82 4.10 8.03
C ALA A 104 10.22 4.08 9.45
N ARG A 105 8.94 3.77 9.53
CA ARG A 105 8.17 3.60 10.75
C ARG A 105 8.63 2.44 11.63
N LYS A 106 9.05 1.31 11.03
CA LYS A 106 9.67 0.21 11.77
C LYS A 106 10.99 0.65 12.40
N VAL A 107 11.79 1.41 11.67
CA VAL A 107 13.09 1.91 12.13
C VAL A 107 12.96 2.90 13.29
N VAL A 108 11.92 3.75 13.29
CA VAL A 108 11.63 4.66 14.42
C VAL A 108 11.36 3.94 15.74
N ILE A 109 10.79 2.72 15.69
CA ILE A 109 10.43 1.95 16.89
C ILE A 109 11.60 1.07 17.39
N LEU A 110 12.66 0.90 16.58
CA LEU A 110 13.77 0.03 16.95
C LEU A 110 14.61 0.62 18.09
N LYS A 111 14.87 -0.20 19.11
CA LYS A 111 15.83 0.10 20.18
C LYS A 111 17.25 -0.15 19.68
N ILE A 112 17.92 0.92 19.26
CA ILE A 112 19.26 0.84 18.62
C ILE A 112 20.30 0.25 19.58
N GLU A 113 20.12 0.44 20.90
CA GLU A 113 21.01 -0.11 21.94
C GLU A 113 21.04 -1.64 21.98
N GLU A 114 20.00 -2.31 21.47
CA GLU A 114 19.89 -3.78 21.46
C GLU A 114 20.39 -4.40 20.13
N LEU A 115 20.77 -3.57 19.15
CA LEU A 115 21.13 -4.02 17.81
C LEU A 115 22.65 -4.11 17.62
N SER A 116 23.10 -5.17 16.94
CA SER A 116 24.48 -5.25 16.49
C SER A 116 24.77 -4.22 15.40
N GLY A 117 26.02 -3.76 15.31
CA GLY A 117 26.44 -2.79 14.28
C GLY A 117 26.15 -3.27 12.85
N GLU A 118 26.23 -4.58 12.60
CA GLU A 118 25.90 -5.20 11.32
C GLU A 118 24.42 -4.99 10.94
N ILE A 119 23.50 -5.12 11.90
CA ILE A 119 22.07 -4.91 11.67
C ILE A 119 21.80 -3.42 11.36
N ILE A 120 22.45 -2.51 12.08
CA ILE A 120 22.31 -1.07 11.86
C ILE A 120 22.78 -0.68 10.45
N ILE A 121 23.92 -1.22 10.00
CA ILE A 121 24.42 -1.03 8.64
C ILE A 121 23.44 -1.63 7.62
N GLY A 122 22.92 -2.83 7.87
CA GLY A 122 21.91 -3.47 7.01
C GLY A 122 20.66 -2.61 6.83
N ILE A 123 20.16 -2.01 7.91
CA ILE A 123 19.04 -1.07 7.87
C ILE A 123 19.39 0.16 7.03
N GLY A 124 20.58 0.74 7.21
CA GLY A 124 21.04 1.89 6.43
C GLY A 124 21.12 1.60 4.92
N VAL A 125 21.63 0.43 4.55
CA VAL A 125 21.68 -0.03 3.14
C VAL A 125 20.28 -0.22 2.58
N LEU A 126 19.37 -0.81 3.36
CA LEU A 126 18.01 -1.08 2.94
C LEU A 126 17.22 0.23 2.69
N ILE A 127 17.32 1.20 3.61
CA ILE A 127 16.71 2.53 3.44
C ILE A 127 17.27 3.23 2.19
N THR A 128 18.60 3.21 2.01
CA THR A 128 19.27 3.84 0.87
C THR A 128 18.82 3.22 -0.46
N THR A 129 18.71 1.89 -0.51
CA THR A 129 18.28 1.14 -1.69
C THR A 129 16.84 1.50 -2.10
N LEU A 130 15.93 1.63 -1.13
CA LEU A 130 14.54 2.04 -1.40
C LEU A 130 14.46 3.50 -1.87
N ALA A 131 15.25 4.39 -1.28
CA ALA A 131 15.30 5.79 -1.71
C ALA A 131 15.79 5.91 -3.17
N ILE A 132 16.83 5.15 -3.54
CA ILE A 132 17.32 5.07 -4.92
C ILE A 132 16.26 4.49 -5.85
N THR A 133 15.57 3.41 -5.44
CA THR A 133 14.48 2.79 -6.21
C THR A 133 13.36 3.79 -6.50
N TYR A 134 12.90 4.53 -5.49
CA TYR A 134 11.89 5.58 -5.66
C TYR A 134 12.37 6.67 -6.63
N TYR A 135 13.62 7.14 -6.49
CA TYR A 135 14.19 8.14 -7.37
C TYR A 135 14.22 7.70 -8.84
N ILE A 136 14.67 6.46 -9.11
CA ILE A 136 14.75 5.93 -10.48
C ILE A 136 13.36 5.83 -11.11
N ILE A 137 12.36 5.34 -10.37
CA ILE A 137 10.99 5.17 -10.89
C ILE A 137 10.37 6.52 -11.20
N LYS A 138 10.54 7.50 -10.31
CA LYS A 138 10.08 8.87 -10.54
C LYS A 138 10.76 9.52 -11.75
N LYS A 139 12.05 9.26 -11.94
CA LYS A 139 12.83 9.85 -13.05
C LYS A 139 12.53 9.20 -14.40
N THR A 140 12.27 7.89 -14.43
CA THR A 140 12.06 7.13 -15.67
C THR A 140 10.64 7.23 -16.21
N GLY A 141 9.67 7.71 -15.41
CA GLY A 141 8.29 7.89 -15.86
C GLY A 141 7.62 6.60 -16.33
N LEU A 142 8.11 5.43 -15.89
CA LEU A 142 7.57 4.11 -16.22
C LEU A 142 6.22 3.87 -15.52
N ILE A 143 5.24 4.72 -15.81
CA ILE A 143 3.92 4.70 -15.17
C ILE A 143 2.89 5.02 -16.24
N THR A 144 2.55 3.98 -17.00
CA THR A 144 1.27 3.67 -17.67
C THR A 144 1.58 2.76 -18.86
N VAL A 145 1.28 1.47 -18.75
CA VAL A 145 1.08 0.65 -19.95
C VAL A 145 -0.24 1.14 -20.56
N LYS A 146 -0.17 2.22 -21.34
CA LYS A 146 -1.27 2.69 -22.17
C LYS A 146 -1.51 1.59 -23.20
N HIS A 147 -2.59 0.84 -23.05
CA HIS A 147 -3.03 -0.13 -24.05
C HIS A 147 -3.28 0.64 -25.35
N LYS A 148 -2.28 0.67 -26.23
CA LYS A 148 -2.38 1.27 -27.56
C LYS A 148 -3.30 0.36 -28.36
N ASN A 149 -4.59 0.69 -28.37
CA ASN A 149 -5.50 0.15 -29.38
C ASN A 149 -4.91 0.54 -30.75
N HIS A 150 -4.81 -0.46 -31.63
CA HIS A 150 -4.21 -0.36 -32.96
C HIS A 150 -4.73 0.85 -33.74
N PRO A 151 -3.87 1.56 -34.49
CA PRO A 151 -4.33 2.39 -35.60
C PRO A 151 -4.74 1.45 -36.74
N GLU A 152 -6.01 1.44 -37.12
CA GLU A 152 -6.38 0.99 -38.46
C GLU A 152 -6.01 2.11 -39.43
N GLU A 153 -4.85 1.95 -40.05
CA GLU A 153 -4.44 2.68 -41.23
C GLU A 153 -5.11 2.04 -42.46
N ASP A 154 -5.96 2.84 -43.09
CA ASP A 154 -6.05 3.04 -44.54
C ASP A 154 -6.52 1.87 -45.44
N SER A 155 -7.69 2.02 -46.07
CA SER A 155 -7.77 2.00 -47.55
C SER A 155 -9.15 2.37 -48.11
N LYS A 156 -9.13 3.33 -49.05
CA LYS A 156 -9.99 3.49 -50.25
C LYS A 156 -11.45 3.95 -50.00
N SER A 157 -12.01 4.99 -50.63
CA SER A 157 -11.74 5.64 -51.92
C SER A 157 -12.56 6.94 -52.04
N GLN A 158 -11.96 7.98 -52.65
CA GLN A 158 -12.57 9.20 -53.25
C GLN A 158 -13.81 8.91 -54.17
N PRO A 159 -14.58 9.90 -54.71
CA PRO A 159 -14.28 11.33 -54.92
C PRO A 159 -15.42 12.37 -54.70
N GLU A 160 -15.01 13.64 -54.82
CA GLU A 160 -15.71 14.85 -55.31
C GLU A 160 -17.12 15.20 -54.83
N LYS A 161 -17.26 16.43 -54.30
CA LYS A 161 -17.97 17.54 -54.97
C LYS A 161 -17.39 18.88 -54.52
#